data_AF-A0A7S2VXZ9-F1
#
_entry.id   AF-A0A7S2VXZ9-F1
#
_cell.length_a   1.000
_cell.length_b   1.000
_cell.length_c   1.000
_cell.angle_alpha   90.00
_cell.angle_beta   90.00
_cell.angle_gamma   90.00
#
_symmetry.space_group_name_H-M   'P 1'
#
loop_
_entity.id
_entity.type
_entity.pdbx_description
1 polymer ?
#
loop_
_entity_poly.entity_id
_entity_poly.type
_entity_poly.pdbx_seq_one_letter_code
_entity_poly.pdbx_strand_id
1 'polypeptide(L)'
;DRVGLFSVVLALGSNEGDRVGLFRDALARLRRDLGFELHAHSSLYETPPAYVTDQGKFLNAACVGSFPTEVARNALTLLDGLKRLEAAAGRDFTGRRYGPRPMDLDILFHASGAHLCDRLTIPHPRYAERAFVLAPLADLEGAATTADATSDGLRHAREHWRLMGESRAMEKEDIVRVMPLKNKLWSWGASTAVMGILNITPDSFSDGGKFSASVDAAVNHARAMVAAGATIIDVGGQSTRPGATRVSPEEETMRVIPVVRALAKEFAERDDVFISIDTFYGDVARAAAEAGANIINDVSGGSWDPKMLPTVAALKQPLPYVVMHVRGDPSNMQSKSNTSYDGHVCDEVGDGLLATARKC
;
A
#
# COMPACT_ATOMS: atom_id res chain seq x y z
N ASP A 1 1.67 27.81 -4.60
CA ASP A 1 0.66 28.64 -3.89
C ASP A 1 -0.60 27.84 -3.59
N ARG A 2 -0.75 27.33 -2.36
CA ARG A 2 -1.95 26.61 -1.88
C ARG A 2 -2.91 27.55 -1.17
N VAL A 3 -3.16 28.73 -1.76
CA VAL A 3 -4.16 29.65 -1.23
C VAL A 3 -5.52 29.04 -1.52
N GLY A 4 -6.15 28.42 -0.51
CA GLY A 4 -7.52 27.91 -0.62
C GLY A 4 -7.73 26.42 -0.40
N LEU A 5 -6.75 25.68 0.14
CA LEU A 5 -6.90 24.28 0.53
C LEU A 5 -6.74 24.12 2.05
N PHE A 6 -7.59 23.33 2.69
CA PHE A 6 -7.51 23.04 4.13
C PHE A 6 -7.22 21.56 4.35
N SER A 7 -6.20 21.28 5.18
CA SER A 7 -5.83 19.92 5.56
C SER A 7 -6.89 19.30 6.47
N VAL A 8 -7.19 18.03 6.23
CA VAL A 8 -8.11 17.22 7.03
C VAL A 8 -7.52 15.83 7.19
N VAL A 9 -7.69 15.24 8.37
CA VAL A 9 -7.38 13.84 8.63
C VAL A 9 -8.68 13.07 8.78
N LEU A 10 -8.85 12.04 7.96
CA LEU A 10 -10.03 11.18 7.95
C LEU A 10 -9.69 9.79 8.44
N ALA A 11 -10.57 9.18 9.24
CA ALA A 11 -10.57 7.75 9.48
C ALA A 11 -11.46 7.05 8.44
N LEU A 12 -11.07 5.86 8.01
CA LEU A 12 -11.86 4.98 7.17
C LEU A 12 -12.07 3.66 7.90
N GLY A 13 -13.31 3.19 7.96
CA GLY A 13 -13.68 1.92 8.59
C GLY A 13 -14.69 1.14 7.76
N SER A 14 -14.52 -0.18 7.64
CA SER A 14 -15.48 -1.05 6.95
C SER A 14 -15.42 -2.47 7.51
N ASN A 15 -16.56 -3.15 7.63
CA ASN A 15 -16.61 -4.55 8.05
C ASN A 15 -17.50 -5.45 7.20
N GLU A 16 -18.00 -4.96 6.07
CA GLU A 16 -18.89 -5.68 5.16
C GLU A 16 -18.39 -5.58 3.71
N GLY A 17 -18.66 -6.62 2.92
CA GLY A 17 -18.34 -6.64 1.49
C GLY A 17 -16.85 -6.59 1.16
N ASP A 18 -16.53 -6.06 -0.02
CA ASP A 18 -15.16 -5.79 -0.46
C ASP A 18 -14.62 -4.52 0.22
N ARG A 19 -14.15 -4.67 1.46
CA ARG A 19 -13.66 -3.58 2.31
C ARG A 19 -12.56 -2.74 1.65
N VAL A 20 -11.68 -3.36 0.86
CA VAL A 20 -10.59 -2.66 0.15
C VAL A 20 -11.14 -1.90 -1.06
N GLY A 21 -12.02 -2.53 -1.85
CA GLY A 21 -12.73 -1.87 -2.94
C GLY A 21 -13.53 -0.67 -2.46
N LEU A 22 -14.22 -0.81 -1.33
CA LEU A 22 -14.99 0.28 -0.71
C LEU A 22 -14.09 1.46 -0.30
N PHE A 23 -12.89 1.21 0.26
CA PHE A 23 -11.93 2.29 0.56
C PHE A 23 -11.46 3.01 -0.72
N ARG A 24 -11.15 2.26 -1.78
CA ARG A 24 -10.76 2.85 -3.08
C ARG A 24 -11.89 3.71 -3.66
N ASP A 25 -13.10 3.19 -3.64
CA ASP A 25 -14.28 3.90 -4.13
C ASP A 25 -14.57 5.15 -3.30
N ALA A 26 -14.44 5.07 -1.97
CA ALA A 26 -14.59 6.22 -1.09
C ALA A 26 -13.57 7.32 -1.43
N LEU A 27 -12.28 6.99 -1.57
CA LEU A 27 -11.25 7.95 -1.96
C LEU A 27 -11.48 8.55 -3.36
N ALA A 28 -11.91 7.73 -4.32
CA ALA A 28 -12.25 8.21 -5.66
C ALA A 28 -13.46 9.17 -5.65
N ARG A 29 -14.48 8.87 -4.85
CA ARG A 29 -15.66 9.73 -4.67
C ARG A 29 -15.34 11.00 -3.89
N LEU A 30 -14.50 10.93 -2.85
CA LEU A 30 -13.99 12.10 -2.14
C LEU A 30 -13.32 13.07 -3.13
N ARG A 31 -12.45 12.56 -4.02
CA ARG A 31 -11.80 13.37 -5.05
C ARG A 31 -12.81 13.96 -6.03
N ARG A 32 -13.68 13.13 -6.59
CA ARG A 32 -14.61 13.54 -7.65
C ARG A 32 -15.71 14.47 -7.16
N ASP A 33 -16.30 14.17 -6.01
CA ASP A 33 -17.53 14.81 -5.52
C ASP A 33 -17.25 15.97 -4.56
N LEU A 34 -16.11 15.94 -3.85
CA LEU A 34 -15.74 16.94 -2.84
C LEU A 34 -14.40 17.64 -3.13
N GLY A 35 -13.71 17.31 -4.22
CA GLY A 35 -12.42 17.90 -4.57
C GLY A 35 -11.26 17.47 -3.68
N PHE A 36 -11.37 16.32 -3.00
CA PHE A 36 -10.33 15.83 -2.09
C PHE A 36 -9.02 15.49 -2.81
N GLU A 37 -7.93 16.10 -2.37
CA GLU A 37 -6.57 15.77 -2.75
C GLU A 37 -5.92 14.93 -1.66
N LEU A 38 -5.74 13.63 -1.90
CA LEU A 38 -5.03 12.73 -1.01
C LEU A 38 -3.54 13.10 -0.97
N HIS A 39 -2.98 13.32 0.22
CA HIS A 39 -1.56 13.57 0.41
C HIS A 39 -0.82 12.31 0.87
N ALA A 40 -1.42 11.55 1.80
CA ALA A 40 -0.88 10.28 2.28
C ALA A 40 -1.97 9.43 2.93
N HIS A 41 -1.72 8.12 3.03
CA HIS A 41 -2.58 7.18 3.76
C HIS A 41 -1.73 6.26 4.66
N SER A 42 -2.35 5.74 5.71
CA SER A 42 -1.74 4.75 6.60
C SER A 42 -1.63 3.38 5.95
N SER A 43 -1.03 2.41 6.66
CA SER A 43 -1.30 1.00 6.37
C SER A 43 -2.77 0.65 6.63
N LEU A 44 -3.20 -0.51 6.14
CA LEU A 44 -4.48 -1.10 6.51
C LEU A 44 -4.32 -1.95 7.78
N TYR A 45 -5.32 -1.91 8.64
CA TYR A 45 -5.34 -2.66 9.89
C TYR A 45 -6.64 -3.44 10.03
N GLU A 46 -6.53 -4.75 10.18
CA GLU A 46 -7.67 -5.61 10.50
C GLU A 46 -7.77 -5.81 12.01
N THR A 47 -8.99 -5.69 12.55
CA THR A 47 -9.28 -5.76 13.99
C THR A 47 -10.60 -6.47 14.26
N PRO A 48 -10.77 -7.15 15.41
CA PRO A 48 -12.09 -7.61 15.83
C PRO A 48 -13.02 -6.42 16.11
N PRO A 49 -14.35 -6.61 16.02
CA PRO A 49 -15.31 -5.57 16.36
C PRO A 49 -15.25 -5.19 17.86
N ALA A 50 -15.20 -3.88 18.15
CA ALA A 50 -14.97 -3.37 19.51
C ALA A 50 -16.20 -3.34 20.45
N TYR A 51 -17.43 -3.40 19.92
CA TYR A 51 -18.65 -3.21 20.73
C TYR A 51 -19.70 -4.30 20.50
N VAL A 52 -20.22 -4.40 19.28
CA VAL A 52 -21.11 -5.51 18.88
C VAL A 52 -20.21 -6.61 18.34
N THR A 53 -20.02 -7.71 19.05
CA THR A 53 -18.98 -8.68 18.69
C THR A 53 -19.41 -9.72 17.65
N ASP A 54 -20.71 -9.91 17.47
CA ASP A 54 -21.30 -10.80 16.47
C ASP A 54 -21.37 -10.12 15.10
N GLN A 55 -20.20 -9.82 14.52
CA GLN A 55 -20.06 -9.25 13.18
C GLN A 55 -18.65 -9.52 12.60
N GLY A 56 -18.49 -9.26 11.30
CA GLY A 56 -17.19 -9.37 10.63
C GLY A 56 -16.13 -8.44 11.21
N LYS A 57 -14.86 -8.80 11.01
CA LYS A 57 -13.71 -7.97 11.40
C LYS A 57 -13.73 -6.62 10.66
N PHE A 58 -13.30 -5.57 11.35
CA PHE A 58 -13.14 -4.24 10.77
C PHE A 58 -11.79 -4.13 10.06
N LEU A 59 -11.81 -3.59 8.85
CA LEU A 59 -10.66 -2.99 8.21
C LEU A 59 -10.66 -1.50 8.54
N ASN A 60 -9.52 -0.99 9.01
CA ASN A 60 -9.33 0.40 9.43
C ASN A 60 -8.13 1.01 8.71
N ALA A 61 -8.25 2.28 8.38
CA ALA A 61 -7.16 3.10 7.86
C ALA A 61 -7.38 4.57 8.24
N ALA A 62 -6.38 5.39 8.01
CA ALA A 62 -6.48 6.84 8.04
C ALA A 62 -5.85 7.44 6.79
N CYS A 63 -6.29 8.63 6.43
CA CYS A 63 -5.63 9.43 5.40
C CYS A 63 -5.56 10.90 5.79
N VAL A 64 -4.54 11.57 5.26
CA VAL A 64 -4.42 13.01 5.29
C VAL A 64 -4.51 13.53 3.87
N GLY A 65 -5.29 14.59 3.69
CA GLY A 65 -5.44 15.25 2.40
C GLY A 65 -6.03 16.63 2.57
N SER A 66 -6.33 17.29 1.47
CA SER A 66 -6.93 18.62 1.50
C SER A 66 -8.19 18.72 0.68
N PHE A 67 -9.06 19.64 1.11
CA PHE A 67 -10.31 19.98 0.43
C PHE A 67 -10.27 21.46 0.00
N PRO A 68 -10.99 21.82 -1.08
CA PRO A 68 -11.24 23.21 -1.44
C PRO A 68 -11.89 23.99 -0.28
N THR A 69 -11.58 25.28 -0.18
CA THR A 69 -12.03 26.13 0.93
C THR A 69 -13.54 26.13 1.13
N GLU A 70 -14.30 26.16 0.04
CA GLU A 70 -15.76 26.14 0.05
C GLU A 70 -16.34 24.87 0.68
N VAL A 71 -15.62 23.74 0.59
CA VAL A 71 -16.00 22.47 1.20
C VAL A 71 -15.49 22.39 2.64
N ALA A 72 -14.23 22.78 2.87
CA ALA A 72 -13.53 22.55 4.12
C ALA A 72 -13.83 23.58 5.21
N ARG A 73 -14.06 24.85 4.85
CA ARG A 73 -14.20 25.94 5.84
C ARG A 73 -15.38 25.73 6.79
N ASN A 74 -16.38 24.96 6.36
CA ASN A 74 -17.48 24.54 7.21
C ASN A 74 -17.38 23.03 7.46
N ALA A 75 -16.91 22.67 8.65
CA ALA A 75 -16.77 21.28 9.08
C ALA A 75 -18.09 20.48 9.01
N LEU A 76 -19.26 21.15 9.15
CA LEU A 76 -20.56 20.52 8.98
C LEU A 76 -20.90 20.24 7.51
N THR A 77 -20.50 21.12 6.59
CA THR A 77 -20.66 20.87 5.14
C THR A 77 -19.81 19.67 4.72
N LEU A 78 -18.58 19.58 5.23
CA LEU A 78 -17.72 18.42 5.00
C LEU A 78 -18.36 17.15 5.58
N LEU A 79 -18.84 17.19 6.83
CA LEU A 79 -19.56 16.08 7.45
C LEU A 79 -20.75 15.61 6.60
N ASP A 80 -21.58 16.53 6.11
CA ASP A 80 -22.71 16.22 5.25
C ASP A 80 -22.27 15.56 3.93
N GLY A 81 -21.16 16.01 3.36
CA GLY A 81 -20.51 15.38 2.22
C GLY A 81 -20.10 13.93 2.51
N LEU A 82 -19.41 13.69 3.62
CA LEU A 82 -18.99 12.35 4.04
C LEU A 82 -20.20 11.42 4.27
N LYS A 83 -21.26 11.91 4.93
CA LYS A 83 -22.48 11.11 5.17
C LYS A 83 -23.23 10.76 3.88
N ARG A 84 -23.20 11.62 2.86
CA ARG A 84 -23.71 11.26 1.52
C ARG A 84 -22.90 10.14 0.87
N LEU A 85 -21.58 10.14 1.04
CA LEU A 85 -20.72 9.07 0.50
C LEU A 85 -20.96 7.73 1.21
N GLU A 86 -21.12 7.76 2.53
CA GLU A 86 -21.48 6.57 3.31
C GLU A 86 -22.85 6.01 2.89
N ALA A 87 -23.85 6.89 2.70
CA ALA A 87 -25.17 6.49 2.19
C ALA A 87 -25.06 5.81 0.81
N ALA A 88 -24.25 6.39 -0.09
CA ALA A 88 -24.01 5.85 -1.42
C ALA A 88 -23.24 4.52 -1.41
N ALA A 89 -22.48 4.25 -0.35
CA ALA A 89 -21.82 2.97 -0.10
C ALA A 89 -22.75 1.93 0.56
N GLY A 90 -24.01 2.28 0.84
CA GLY A 90 -25.02 1.39 1.41
C GLY A 90 -25.21 1.49 2.92
N ARG A 91 -24.68 2.53 3.58
CA ARG A 91 -24.88 2.71 5.03
C ARG A 91 -26.34 3.06 5.35
N ASP A 92 -26.94 2.26 6.24
CA ASP A 92 -28.19 2.59 6.90
C ASP A 92 -27.93 3.35 8.21
N PHE A 93 -28.44 4.58 8.32
CA PHE A 93 -28.32 5.43 9.50
C PHE A 93 -29.40 5.18 10.56
N THR A 94 -30.43 4.40 10.23
CA THR A 94 -31.53 4.05 11.14
C THR A 94 -31.26 2.76 11.91
N GLY A 95 -30.25 2.00 11.50
CA GLY A 95 -29.84 0.75 12.11
C GLY A 95 -29.26 0.88 13.53
N ARG A 96 -28.90 -0.26 14.11
CA ARG A 96 -28.35 -0.36 15.47
C ARG A 96 -27.04 0.43 15.58
N ARG A 97 -26.92 1.27 16.62
CA ARG A 97 -25.66 1.95 16.97
C ARG A 97 -24.53 0.91 17.13
N TYR A 98 -23.41 1.14 16.44
CA TYR A 98 -22.24 0.24 16.38
C TYR A 98 -22.48 -1.11 15.68
N GLY A 99 -23.54 -1.23 14.88
CA GLY A 99 -23.74 -2.39 14.01
C GLY A 99 -22.82 -2.41 12.80
N PRO A 100 -22.98 -3.44 11.94
CA PRO A 100 -22.25 -3.57 10.68
C PRO A 100 -22.45 -2.35 9.77
N ARG A 101 -21.41 -1.99 9.03
CA ARG A 101 -21.42 -0.86 8.12
C ARG A 101 -20.50 -1.12 6.92
N PRO A 102 -21.01 -0.90 5.70
CA PRO A 102 -20.17 -0.95 4.50
C PRO A 102 -19.06 0.10 4.55
N MET A 103 -19.32 1.29 5.10
CA MET A 103 -18.35 2.39 5.19
C MET A 103 -18.63 3.31 6.38
N ASP A 104 -17.58 3.72 7.09
CA ASP A 104 -17.55 4.77 8.11
C ASP A 104 -16.43 5.77 7.77
N LEU A 105 -16.77 7.05 7.66
CA LEU A 105 -15.83 8.15 7.43
C LEU A 105 -15.97 9.14 8.58
N ASP A 106 -14.89 9.27 9.36
CA ASP A 106 -14.83 10.18 10.51
C ASP A 106 -13.81 11.30 10.29
N ILE A 107 -14.19 12.54 10.60
CA ILE A 107 -13.25 13.66 10.63
C ILE A 107 -12.51 13.61 11.98
N LEU A 108 -11.23 13.26 11.95
CA LEU A 108 -10.41 13.14 13.16
C LEU A 108 -9.80 14.49 13.53
N PHE A 109 -9.18 15.15 12.56
CA PHE A 109 -8.54 16.47 12.71
C PHE A 109 -8.88 17.36 11.52
N HIS A 110 -8.92 18.66 11.77
CA HIS A 110 -9.22 19.68 10.76
C HIS A 110 -8.26 20.85 10.92
N ALA A 111 -7.74 21.41 9.82
CA ALA A 111 -6.74 22.47 9.85
C ALA A 111 -7.17 23.72 10.63
N SER A 112 -8.49 24.02 10.64
CA SER A 112 -9.06 25.13 11.43
C SER A 112 -9.07 24.90 12.95
N GLY A 113 -8.64 23.73 13.42
CA GLY A 113 -8.60 23.40 14.83
C GLY A 113 -9.91 22.80 15.34
N ALA A 114 -10.27 23.17 16.58
CA ALA A 114 -11.38 22.56 17.28
C ALA A 114 -12.75 22.99 16.72
N HIS A 115 -13.69 22.06 16.74
CA HIS A 115 -15.10 22.30 16.43
C HIS A 115 -15.96 21.56 17.45
N LEU A 116 -16.98 22.21 18.00
CA LEU A 116 -17.87 21.58 18.98
C LEU A 116 -19.31 22.01 18.74
N CYS A 117 -20.14 21.05 18.35
CA CYS A 117 -21.59 21.14 18.37
C CYS A 117 -22.20 19.75 18.53
N ASP A 118 -23.52 19.67 18.67
CA ASP A 118 -24.25 18.41 18.86
C ASP A 118 -24.04 17.39 17.73
N ARG A 119 -23.68 17.87 16.53
CA ARG A 119 -23.49 17.04 15.33
C ARG A 119 -22.04 16.59 15.14
N LEU A 120 -21.06 17.37 15.62
CA LEU A 120 -19.66 17.21 15.27
C LEU A 120 -18.75 17.72 16.39
N THR A 121 -17.78 16.90 16.75
CA THR A 121 -16.69 17.26 17.67
C THR A 121 -15.36 16.97 16.99
N ILE A 122 -14.52 17.99 16.88
CA ILE A 122 -13.15 17.93 16.34
C ILE A 122 -12.21 18.54 17.39
N PRO A 123 -11.09 17.88 17.76
CA PRO A 123 -10.72 16.51 17.38
C PRO A 123 -11.77 15.47 17.75
N HIS A 124 -11.86 14.38 16.99
CA HIS A 124 -12.86 13.33 17.27
C HIS A 124 -12.69 12.80 18.71
N PRO A 125 -13.70 12.82 19.58
CA PRO A 125 -13.52 12.74 21.05
C PRO A 125 -12.86 11.44 21.54
N ARG A 126 -12.92 10.38 20.74
CA ARG A 126 -12.39 9.04 21.07
C ARG A 126 -11.17 8.63 20.24
N TYR A 127 -10.53 9.55 19.51
CA TYR A 127 -9.39 9.19 18.64
C TYR A 127 -8.24 8.58 19.46
N ALA A 128 -8.02 9.08 20.68
CA ALA A 128 -6.92 8.69 21.55
C ALA A 128 -7.22 7.45 22.43
N GLU A 129 -8.45 6.92 22.40
CA GLU A 129 -8.86 5.80 23.25
C GLU A 129 -8.66 4.43 22.59
N ARG A 130 -8.43 4.40 21.27
CA ARG A 130 -8.57 3.18 20.46
C ARG A 130 -7.30 2.93 19.68
N ALA A 131 -6.64 1.81 19.94
CA ALA A 131 -5.44 1.41 19.23
C ALA A 131 -5.67 1.31 17.71
N PHE A 132 -6.85 0.86 17.27
CA PHE A 132 -7.21 0.76 15.84
C PHE A 132 -7.42 2.11 15.15
N VAL A 133 -7.48 3.21 15.91
CA VAL A 133 -7.45 4.59 15.38
C VAL A 133 -6.04 5.17 15.50
N LEU A 134 -5.38 4.95 16.63
CA LEU A 134 -4.03 5.45 16.89
C LEU A 134 -2.96 4.85 15.96
N ALA A 135 -2.99 3.54 15.68
CA ALA A 135 -2.00 2.90 14.82
C ALA A 135 -2.02 3.46 13.37
N PRO A 136 -3.18 3.58 12.69
CA PRO A 136 -3.27 4.30 11.42
C PRO A 136 -2.77 5.74 11.47
N LEU A 137 -3.11 6.49 12.52
CA LEU A 137 -2.67 7.89 12.67
C LEU A 137 -1.15 8.00 12.89
N ALA A 138 -0.56 7.05 13.61
CA ALA A 138 0.87 7.00 13.87
C ALA A 138 1.69 6.77 12.58
N ASP A 139 1.17 6.00 11.62
CA ASP A 139 1.79 5.83 10.29
C ASP A 139 1.88 7.15 9.51
N LEU A 140 1.00 8.12 9.83
CA LEU A 140 0.88 9.40 9.13
C LEU A 140 1.66 10.53 9.80
N GLU A 141 2.50 10.23 10.80
CA GLU A 141 3.37 11.24 11.41
C GLU A 141 4.26 11.90 10.34
N GLY A 142 4.28 13.23 10.34
CA GLY A 142 5.05 14.02 9.36
C GLY A 142 4.53 13.95 7.92
N ALA A 143 3.35 13.38 7.68
CA ALA A 143 2.71 13.37 6.35
C ALA A 143 1.93 14.67 6.06
N ALA A 144 1.51 15.40 7.10
CA ALA A 144 0.89 16.71 6.93
C ALA A 144 1.89 17.72 6.37
N THR A 145 1.53 18.36 5.26
CA THR A 145 2.37 19.31 4.52
C THR A 145 2.32 20.74 5.07
N THR A 146 1.39 21.01 5.99
CA THR A 146 1.13 22.33 6.58
C THR A 146 1.29 22.24 8.09
N ALA A 147 1.93 23.24 8.69
CA ALA A 147 1.99 23.40 10.14
C ALA A 147 0.65 23.96 10.64
N ASP A 148 -0.28 23.06 10.96
CA ASP A 148 -1.61 23.36 11.46
C ASP A 148 -2.10 22.27 12.44
N ALA A 149 -3.34 22.40 12.91
CA ALA A 149 -3.94 21.48 13.87
C ALA A 149 -4.02 20.02 13.40
N THR A 150 -3.92 19.72 12.09
CA THR A 150 -3.79 18.35 11.59
C THR A 150 -2.40 17.78 11.87
N SER A 151 -1.34 18.56 11.64
CA SER A 151 0.03 18.15 11.93
C SER A 151 0.27 17.96 13.44
N ASP A 152 -0.34 18.82 14.27
CA ASP A 152 -0.28 18.69 15.73
C ASP A 152 -1.06 17.47 16.21
N GLY A 153 -2.25 17.23 15.66
CA GLY A 153 -3.07 16.06 15.96
C GLY A 153 -2.37 14.74 15.64
N LEU A 154 -1.68 14.66 14.49
CA LEU A 154 -0.91 13.47 14.11
C LEU A 154 0.28 13.23 15.05
N ARG A 155 0.99 14.29 15.45
CA ARG A 155 2.08 14.21 16.44
C ARG A 155 1.58 13.70 17.79
N HIS A 156 0.46 14.24 18.29
CA HIS A 156 -0.17 13.75 19.51
C HIS A 156 -0.61 12.29 19.37
N ALA A 157 -1.21 11.89 18.26
CA ALA A 157 -1.60 10.51 18.04
C ALA A 157 -0.40 9.55 18.08
N ARG A 158 0.73 9.91 17.47
CA ARG A 158 1.98 9.14 17.57
C ARG A 158 2.46 9.01 19.02
N GLU A 159 2.47 10.11 19.77
CA GLU A 159 2.88 10.10 21.18
C GLU A 159 1.97 9.19 22.01
N HIS A 160 0.65 9.30 21.84
CA HIS A 160 -0.32 8.42 22.51
C HIS A 160 -0.12 6.95 22.13
N TRP A 161 0.14 6.65 20.85
CA TRP A 161 0.42 5.30 20.38
C TRP A 161 1.67 4.72 21.05
N ARG A 162 2.74 5.51 21.13
CA ARG A 162 3.98 5.12 21.82
C ARG A 162 3.74 4.86 23.30
N LEU A 163 2.99 5.72 24.00
CA LEU A 163 2.67 5.59 25.42
C LEU A 163 1.77 4.38 25.72
N MET A 164 0.89 4.00 24.78
CA MET A 164 0.07 2.80 24.88
C MET A 164 0.89 1.50 24.83
N GLY A 165 2.11 1.56 24.29
CA GLY A 165 3.01 0.42 24.12
C GLY A 165 2.69 -0.36 22.85
N GLU A 166 3.17 0.15 21.71
CA GLU A 166 2.84 -0.31 20.35
C GLU A 166 2.85 -1.83 20.19
N SER A 167 3.95 -2.49 20.56
CA SER A 167 4.08 -3.95 20.45
C SER A 167 3.01 -4.70 21.26
N ARG A 168 2.76 -4.24 22.49
CA ARG A 168 1.75 -4.84 23.36
C ARG A 168 0.34 -4.58 22.85
N ALA A 169 0.07 -3.41 22.29
CA ALA A 169 -1.23 -3.07 21.72
C ALA A 169 -1.52 -3.92 20.47
N MET A 170 -0.52 -4.09 19.59
CA MET A 170 -0.64 -4.96 18.42
C MET A 170 -0.92 -6.42 18.80
N GLU A 171 -0.31 -6.92 19.88
CA GLU A 171 -0.56 -8.28 20.38
C GLU A 171 -1.90 -8.43 21.13
N LYS A 172 -2.23 -7.48 22.02
CA LYS A 172 -3.36 -7.62 22.96
C LYS A 172 -4.70 -7.20 22.38
N GLU A 173 -4.71 -6.23 21.47
CA GLU A 173 -5.94 -5.70 20.87
C GLU A 173 -6.26 -6.37 19.52
N ASP A 174 -5.57 -7.47 19.19
CA ASP A 174 -5.72 -8.23 17.94
C ASP A 174 -5.66 -7.33 16.69
N ILE A 175 -4.73 -6.37 16.70
CA ILE A 175 -4.54 -5.41 15.60
C ILE A 175 -3.49 -5.94 14.65
N VAL A 176 -3.93 -6.29 13.45
CA VAL A 176 -3.07 -6.91 12.46
C VAL A 176 -2.89 -5.96 11.29
N ARG A 177 -1.64 -5.60 10.99
CA ARG A 177 -1.31 -4.85 9.77
C ARG A 177 -1.45 -5.77 8.56
N VAL A 178 -2.20 -5.32 7.57
CA VAL A 178 -2.58 -6.14 6.41
C VAL A 178 -2.41 -5.38 5.11
N MET A 179 -2.32 -6.11 4.00
CA MET A 179 -2.42 -5.56 2.66
C MET A 179 -3.22 -6.47 1.73
N PRO A 180 -3.86 -5.95 0.67
CA PRO A 180 -4.51 -6.79 -0.33
C PRO A 180 -3.46 -7.61 -1.09
N LEU A 181 -3.67 -8.93 -1.15
CA LEU A 181 -2.85 -9.85 -1.94
C LEU A 181 -3.72 -11.02 -2.42
N LYS A 182 -3.80 -11.23 -3.74
CA LYS A 182 -4.82 -12.09 -4.38
C LYS A 182 -6.24 -11.67 -3.94
N ASN A 183 -7.02 -12.60 -3.41
CA ASN A 183 -8.40 -12.43 -2.93
C ASN A 183 -8.50 -12.29 -1.40
N LYS A 184 -7.38 -12.01 -0.72
CA LYS A 184 -7.32 -11.95 0.75
C LYS A 184 -6.53 -10.75 1.25
N LEU A 185 -6.65 -10.52 2.56
CA LEU A 185 -5.80 -9.61 3.31
C LEU A 185 -4.62 -10.41 3.86
N TRP A 186 -3.44 -10.17 3.30
CA TRP A 186 -2.21 -10.78 3.79
C TRP A 186 -1.68 -9.98 4.99
N SER A 187 -1.53 -10.65 6.12
CA SER A 187 -0.90 -10.11 7.32
C SER A 187 0.62 -10.24 7.23
N TRP A 188 1.36 -9.20 7.60
CA TRP A 188 2.82 -9.21 7.63
C TRP A 188 3.36 -8.86 9.01
N GLY A 189 4.67 -9.06 9.23
CA GLY A 189 5.37 -8.63 10.45
C GLY A 189 5.40 -9.66 11.59
N ALA A 190 4.56 -10.70 11.55
CA ALA A 190 4.55 -11.78 12.55
C ALA A 190 5.40 -13.00 12.17
N SER A 191 5.72 -13.17 10.88
CA SER A 191 6.48 -14.32 10.36
C SER A 191 7.36 -13.92 9.19
N THR A 192 8.49 -14.61 9.02
CA THR A 192 9.39 -14.44 7.89
C THR A 192 8.93 -15.29 6.71
N ALA A 193 8.56 -14.64 5.60
CA ALA A 193 8.32 -15.32 4.33
C ALA A 193 9.63 -15.62 3.61
N VAL A 194 9.66 -16.69 2.82
CA VAL A 194 10.83 -17.05 2.00
C VAL A 194 10.52 -16.75 0.53
N MET A 195 11.35 -15.92 -0.09
CA MET A 195 11.29 -15.57 -1.50
C MET A 195 12.39 -16.32 -2.27
N GLY A 196 11.98 -17.25 -3.14
CA GLY A 196 12.87 -17.99 -4.03
C GLY A 196 13.14 -17.21 -5.32
N ILE A 197 14.41 -17.04 -5.67
CA ILE A 197 14.84 -16.26 -6.83
C ILE A 197 14.86 -17.16 -8.08
N LEU A 198 14.07 -16.82 -9.09
CA LEU A 198 13.98 -17.51 -10.37
C LEU A 198 14.48 -16.59 -11.50
N ASN A 199 15.79 -16.64 -11.76
CA ASN A 199 16.40 -15.87 -12.84
C ASN A 199 16.23 -16.57 -14.20
N ILE A 200 15.69 -15.85 -15.17
CA ILE A 200 15.47 -16.32 -16.53
C ILE A 200 16.65 -15.90 -17.41
N THR A 201 17.42 -16.87 -17.90
CA THR A 201 18.66 -16.61 -18.65
C THR A 201 18.45 -16.50 -20.17
N PRO A 202 19.28 -15.70 -20.89
CA PRO A 202 19.15 -15.47 -22.33
C PRO A 202 19.23 -16.74 -23.19
N ASP A 203 20.08 -17.70 -22.79
CA ASP A 203 20.43 -18.89 -23.59
C ASP A 203 19.24 -19.83 -23.82
N SER A 204 18.12 -19.60 -23.12
CA SER A 204 17.00 -20.53 -23.06
C SER A 204 15.86 -20.18 -24.02
N PHE A 205 15.92 -19.04 -24.73
CA PHE A 205 14.75 -18.46 -25.44
C PHE A 205 14.94 -18.20 -26.95
N SER A 206 16.12 -18.45 -27.52
CA SER A 206 16.46 -18.10 -28.91
C SER A 206 16.05 -19.14 -29.98
N ASP A 207 15.81 -20.40 -29.62
CA ASP A 207 15.40 -21.44 -30.57
C ASP A 207 13.98 -21.91 -30.27
N GLY A 208 13.03 -21.76 -31.21
CA GLY A 208 11.57 -21.93 -30.99
C GLY A 208 11.07 -23.28 -30.41
N GLY A 209 11.92 -24.32 -30.34
CA GLY A 209 11.62 -25.58 -29.61
C GLY A 209 12.20 -25.65 -28.18
N LYS A 210 13.19 -24.81 -27.86
CA LYS A 210 13.80 -24.70 -26.52
C LYS A 210 12.98 -23.79 -25.58
N PHE A 211 12.13 -22.93 -26.15
CA PHE A 211 11.30 -22.00 -25.40
C PHE A 211 10.27 -22.70 -24.49
N SER A 212 9.61 -23.76 -24.97
CA SER A 212 8.70 -24.54 -24.11
C SER A 212 9.48 -25.30 -23.03
N ALA A 213 10.61 -25.90 -23.41
CA ALA A 213 11.49 -26.61 -22.49
C ALA A 213 12.07 -25.68 -21.40
N SER A 214 12.32 -24.41 -21.71
CA SER A 214 12.82 -23.43 -20.74
C SER A 214 11.75 -22.98 -19.75
N VAL A 215 10.50 -22.80 -20.21
CA VAL A 215 9.36 -22.55 -19.32
C VAL A 215 9.11 -23.75 -18.41
N ASP A 216 9.12 -24.98 -18.93
CA ASP A 216 8.94 -26.19 -18.13
C ASP A 216 10.06 -26.36 -17.09
N ALA A 217 11.32 -26.06 -17.46
CA ALA A 217 12.43 -26.07 -16.52
C ALA A 217 12.26 -25.02 -15.42
N ALA A 218 11.80 -23.81 -15.75
CA ALA A 218 11.52 -22.74 -14.80
C ALA A 218 10.40 -23.14 -13.81
N VAL A 219 9.32 -23.74 -14.31
CA VAL A 219 8.23 -24.26 -13.48
C VAL A 219 8.71 -25.39 -12.55
N ASN A 220 9.52 -26.32 -13.06
CA ASN A 220 10.09 -27.39 -12.23
C ASN A 220 11.01 -26.86 -11.12
N HIS A 221 11.81 -25.84 -11.41
CA HIS A 221 12.62 -25.17 -10.40
C HIS A 221 11.74 -24.49 -9.36
N ALA A 222 10.70 -23.76 -9.77
CA ALA A 222 9.75 -23.14 -8.86
C ALA A 222 9.05 -24.18 -7.96
N ARG A 223 8.66 -25.34 -8.48
CA ARG A 223 8.12 -26.45 -7.67
C ARG A 223 9.12 -26.90 -6.61
N ALA A 224 10.39 -27.05 -6.96
CA ALA A 224 11.43 -27.42 -6.00
C ALA A 224 11.62 -26.36 -4.91
N MET A 225 11.58 -25.07 -5.27
CA MET A 225 11.63 -23.96 -4.31
C MET A 225 10.43 -23.98 -3.34
N VAL A 226 9.21 -24.15 -3.86
CA VAL A 226 8.00 -24.26 -3.04
C VAL A 226 8.06 -25.49 -2.13
N ALA A 227 8.52 -26.63 -2.63
CA ALA A 227 8.71 -27.85 -1.83
C ALA A 227 9.75 -27.67 -0.71
N ALA A 228 10.74 -26.79 -0.92
CA ALA A 228 11.72 -26.41 0.09
C ALA A 228 11.24 -25.31 1.07
N GLY A 229 10.00 -24.80 0.90
CA GLY A 229 9.38 -23.84 1.81
C GLY A 229 9.30 -22.40 1.29
N ALA A 230 9.67 -22.12 0.03
CA ALA A 230 9.44 -20.81 -0.55
C ALA A 230 7.94 -20.52 -0.71
N THR A 231 7.50 -19.36 -0.21
CA THR A 231 6.11 -18.87 -0.33
C THR A 231 5.98 -17.80 -1.41
N ILE A 232 7.10 -17.25 -1.88
CA ILE A 232 7.13 -16.28 -2.97
C ILE A 232 8.16 -16.76 -3.99
N ILE A 233 7.82 -16.70 -5.28
CA ILE A 233 8.75 -16.95 -6.40
C ILE A 233 8.97 -15.62 -7.12
N ASP A 234 10.20 -15.11 -7.08
CA ASP A 234 10.58 -13.84 -7.70
C ASP A 234 11.21 -14.08 -9.07
N VAL A 235 10.51 -13.67 -10.12
CA VAL A 235 10.89 -13.93 -11.51
C VAL A 235 11.63 -12.72 -12.07
N GLY A 236 12.92 -12.89 -12.39
CA GLY A 236 13.75 -11.83 -12.96
C GLY A 236 14.20 -12.15 -14.38
N GLY A 237 13.99 -11.24 -15.33
CA GLY A 237 14.35 -11.41 -16.74
C GLY A 237 15.73 -10.85 -17.13
N GLN A 238 16.32 -10.04 -16.26
CA GLN A 238 17.61 -9.41 -16.47
C GLN A 238 18.38 -9.22 -15.16
N SER A 239 19.70 -9.13 -15.28
CA SER A 239 20.58 -8.92 -14.13
C SER A 239 20.67 -7.44 -13.77
N THR A 240 20.51 -7.12 -12.50
CA THR A 240 20.74 -5.78 -11.92
C THR A 240 22.12 -5.65 -11.24
N ARG A 241 22.98 -6.68 -11.37
CA ARG A 241 24.34 -6.69 -10.81
C ARG A 241 25.23 -5.59 -11.43
N PRO A 242 26.25 -5.11 -10.71
CA PRO A 242 27.20 -4.11 -11.23
C PRO A 242 27.78 -4.51 -12.59
N GLY A 243 27.74 -3.59 -13.55
CA GLY A 243 28.23 -3.79 -14.92
C GLY A 243 27.32 -4.59 -15.85
N ALA A 244 26.13 -5.03 -15.40
CA ALA A 244 25.19 -5.74 -16.27
C ALA A 244 24.65 -4.83 -17.38
N THR A 245 24.56 -5.38 -18.60
CA THR A 245 23.91 -4.72 -19.73
C THR A 245 22.40 -4.84 -19.59
N ARG A 246 21.70 -3.70 -19.68
CA ARG A 246 20.23 -3.67 -19.70
C ARG A 246 19.73 -4.25 -21.02
N VAL A 247 18.68 -5.05 -20.93
CA VAL A 247 17.90 -5.49 -22.10
C VAL A 247 16.73 -4.54 -22.32
N SER A 248 16.12 -4.57 -23.50
CA SER A 248 14.94 -3.74 -23.73
C SER A 248 13.72 -4.27 -22.96
N PRO A 249 12.70 -3.43 -22.66
CA PRO A 249 11.45 -3.89 -22.05
C PRO A 249 10.78 -5.01 -22.85
N GLU A 250 10.87 -4.99 -24.17
CA GLU A 250 10.31 -6.03 -25.06
C GLU A 250 11.05 -7.35 -24.87
N GLU A 251 12.38 -7.32 -24.79
CA GLU A 251 13.18 -8.51 -24.54
C GLU A 251 12.94 -9.10 -23.16
N GLU A 252 12.89 -8.27 -22.12
CA GLU A 252 12.52 -8.74 -20.77
C GLU A 252 11.11 -9.36 -20.77
N THR A 253 10.14 -8.71 -21.41
CA THR A 253 8.76 -9.22 -21.56
C THR A 253 8.75 -10.61 -22.18
N MET A 254 9.48 -10.83 -23.28
CA MET A 254 9.55 -12.14 -23.94
C MET A 254 10.12 -13.23 -23.04
N ARG A 255 11.01 -12.89 -22.12
CA ARG A 255 11.61 -13.84 -21.16
C ARG A 255 10.67 -14.17 -20.01
N VAL A 256 10.08 -13.16 -19.37
CA VAL A 256 9.40 -13.35 -18.07
C VAL A 256 7.92 -13.68 -18.19
N ILE A 257 7.18 -13.09 -19.13
CA ILE A 257 5.72 -13.23 -19.20
C ILE A 257 5.24 -14.67 -19.42
N PRO A 258 5.88 -15.48 -20.31
CA PRO A 258 5.52 -16.89 -20.46
C PRO A 258 5.69 -17.68 -19.16
N VAL A 259 6.77 -17.41 -18.42
CA VAL A 259 7.07 -18.06 -17.14
C VAL A 259 6.06 -17.63 -16.08
N VAL A 260 5.82 -16.32 -15.90
CA VAL A 260 4.83 -15.80 -14.95
C VAL A 260 3.45 -16.44 -15.20
N ARG A 261 3.02 -16.52 -16.46
CA ARG A 261 1.75 -17.16 -16.83
C ARG A 261 1.71 -18.65 -16.49
N ALA A 262 2.79 -19.37 -16.76
CA ALA A 262 2.90 -20.79 -16.45
C ALA A 262 2.88 -21.04 -14.94
N LEU A 263 3.59 -20.23 -14.16
CA LEU A 263 3.59 -20.29 -12.70
C LEU A 263 2.21 -19.94 -12.11
N ALA A 264 1.53 -18.92 -12.66
CA ALA A 264 0.20 -18.52 -12.21
C ALA A 264 -0.81 -19.65 -12.41
N LYS A 265 -0.70 -20.40 -13.52
CA LYS A 265 -1.50 -21.60 -13.76
C LYS A 265 -1.12 -22.74 -12.83
N GLU A 266 0.17 -22.99 -12.66
CA GLU A 266 0.69 -24.08 -11.82
C GLU A 266 0.25 -23.94 -10.36
N PHE A 267 0.29 -22.72 -9.83
CA PHE A 267 -0.03 -22.43 -8.43
C PHE A 267 -1.41 -21.79 -8.24
N ALA A 268 -2.32 -21.94 -9.21
CA ALA A 268 -3.66 -21.35 -9.15
C ALA A 268 -4.46 -21.79 -7.92
N GLU A 269 -4.35 -23.07 -7.55
CA GLU A 269 -5.03 -23.68 -6.39
C GLU A 269 -4.24 -23.51 -5.07
N ARG A 270 -3.11 -22.77 -5.09
CA ARG A 270 -2.26 -22.54 -3.92
C ARG A 270 -2.41 -21.09 -3.44
N ASP A 271 -3.12 -20.92 -2.34
CA ASP A 271 -3.29 -19.59 -1.71
C ASP A 271 -2.05 -19.11 -0.96
N ASP A 272 -1.09 -19.99 -0.69
CA ASP A 272 0.14 -19.75 0.08
C ASP A 272 1.39 -19.51 -0.80
N VAL A 273 1.25 -19.59 -2.12
CA VAL A 273 2.33 -19.32 -3.08
C VAL A 273 2.00 -18.07 -3.89
N PHE A 274 2.95 -17.13 -3.91
CA PHE A 274 2.83 -15.85 -4.62
C PHE A 274 3.91 -15.71 -5.68
N ILE A 275 3.58 -15.02 -6.76
CA ILE A 275 4.52 -14.74 -7.86
C ILE A 275 4.90 -13.25 -7.78
N SER A 276 6.18 -12.98 -7.64
CA SER A 276 6.76 -11.64 -7.72
C SER A 276 7.43 -11.46 -9.08
N ILE A 277 7.33 -10.26 -9.65
CA ILE A 277 8.08 -9.88 -10.84
C ILE A 277 9.19 -8.90 -10.45
N ASP A 278 10.44 -9.27 -10.67
CA ASP A 278 11.61 -8.39 -10.52
C ASP A 278 11.80 -7.61 -11.82
N THR A 279 11.31 -6.37 -11.84
CA THR A 279 11.46 -5.47 -12.98
C THR A 279 11.41 -4.01 -12.52
N PHE A 280 12.16 -3.18 -13.24
CA PHE A 280 12.14 -1.73 -13.12
C PHE A 280 11.46 -1.05 -14.32
N TYR A 281 10.82 -1.82 -15.22
CA TYR A 281 10.03 -1.29 -16.35
C TYR A 281 8.53 -1.36 -16.06
N GLY A 282 7.83 -0.22 -16.13
CA GLY A 282 6.39 -0.16 -15.92
C GLY A 282 5.63 -1.02 -16.93
N ASP A 283 6.06 -1.03 -18.19
CA ASP A 283 5.42 -1.83 -19.24
C ASP A 283 5.52 -3.34 -18.97
N VAL A 284 6.64 -3.82 -18.41
CA VAL A 284 6.82 -5.22 -17.99
C VAL A 284 5.99 -5.53 -16.75
N ALA A 285 5.99 -4.63 -15.76
CA ALA A 285 5.19 -4.79 -14.54
C ALA A 285 3.69 -4.94 -14.85
N ARG A 286 3.16 -4.14 -15.78
CA ARG A 286 1.78 -4.28 -16.27
C ARG A 286 1.52 -5.62 -16.94
N ALA A 287 2.38 -6.02 -17.87
CA ALA A 287 2.22 -7.29 -18.58
C ALA A 287 2.30 -8.48 -17.60
N ALA A 288 3.15 -8.40 -16.59
CA ALA A 288 3.30 -9.44 -15.55
C ALA A 288 2.07 -9.50 -14.64
N ALA A 289 1.52 -8.34 -14.23
CA ALA A 289 0.27 -8.27 -13.47
C ALA A 289 -0.89 -8.91 -14.26
N GLU A 290 -1.02 -8.61 -15.55
CA GLU A 290 -2.02 -9.23 -16.45
C GLU A 290 -1.79 -10.73 -16.65
N ALA A 291 -0.54 -11.19 -16.57
CA ALA A 291 -0.17 -12.60 -16.67
C ALA A 291 -0.38 -13.39 -15.36
N GLY A 292 -0.69 -12.73 -14.25
CA GLY A 292 -0.99 -13.36 -12.96
C GLY A 292 0.06 -13.16 -11.87
N ALA A 293 1.01 -12.24 -12.04
CA ALA A 293 1.89 -11.81 -10.95
C ALA A 293 1.06 -11.24 -9.78
N ASN A 294 1.56 -11.42 -8.56
CA ASN A 294 0.92 -10.99 -7.33
C ASN A 294 1.67 -9.87 -6.62
N ILE A 295 2.96 -9.68 -6.90
CA ILE A 295 3.83 -8.68 -6.30
C ILE A 295 4.68 -8.05 -7.41
N ILE A 296 4.94 -6.75 -7.31
CA ILE A 296 5.90 -6.05 -8.16
C ILE A 296 7.12 -5.73 -7.31
N ASN A 297 8.29 -6.21 -7.73
CA ASN A 297 9.57 -5.96 -7.07
C ASN A 297 10.42 -5.03 -7.94
N ASP A 298 10.52 -3.76 -7.53
CA ASP A 298 11.32 -2.76 -8.23
C ASP A 298 12.49 -2.31 -7.37
N VAL A 299 13.67 -2.78 -7.74
CA VAL A 299 14.95 -2.42 -7.11
C VAL A 299 15.25 -0.90 -7.15
N SER A 300 14.58 -0.16 -8.03
CA SER A 300 14.79 1.27 -8.25
C SER A 300 13.75 2.16 -7.57
N GLY A 301 12.65 1.59 -7.04
CA GLY A 301 11.56 2.37 -6.45
C GLY A 301 10.92 3.38 -7.41
N GLY A 302 10.87 3.05 -8.71
CA GLY A 302 10.33 3.88 -9.78
C GLY A 302 11.29 4.94 -10.30
N SER A 303 12.55 4.95 -9.85
CA SER A 303 13.53 5.98 -10.25
C SER A 303 14.15 5.73 -11.63
N TRP A 304 14.16 4.48 -12.13
CA TRP A 304 14.76 4.15 -13.42
C TRP A 304 13.77 4.20 -14.60
N ASP A 305 12.47 4.03 -14.34
CA ASP A 305 11.41 4.22 -15.33
C ASP A 305 10.31 5.14 -14.78
N PRO A 306 10.14 6.36 -15.34
CA PRO A 306 9.10 7.29 -14.90
C PRO A 306 7.67 6.76 -15.10
N LYS A 307 7.47 5.71 -15.93
CA LYS A 307 6.17 5.07 -16.11
C LYS A 307 5.83 4.09 -14.98
N MET A 308 6.78 3.63 -14.17
CA MET A 308 6.56 2.54 -13.20
C MET A 308 5.41 2.86 -12.23
N LEU A 309 5.55 3.89 -11.40
CA LEU A 309 4.53 4.21 -10.39
C LEU A 309 3.15 4.54 -11.00
N PRO A 310 3.05 5.37 -12.08
CA PRO A 310 1.78 5.57 -12.77
C PRO A 310 1.15 4.27 -13.29
N THR A 311 1.97 3.33 -13.77
CA THR A 311 1.51 2.04 -14.26
C THR A 311 0.95 1.18 -13.14
N VAL A 312 1.65 1.08 -12.01
CA VAL A 312 1.20 0.34 -10.83
C VAL A 312 -0.12 0.91 -10.29
N ALA A 313 -0.22 2.24 -10.20
CA ALA A 313 -1.43 2.92 -9.74
C ALA A 313 -2.65 2.69 -10.66
N ALA A 314 -2.41 2.45 -11.95
CA ALA A 314 -3.45 2.21 -12.96
C ALA A 314 -3.86 0.73 -13.08
N LEU A 315 -3.23 -0.19 -12.35
CA LEU A 315 -3.59 -1.61 -12.41
C LEU A 315 -5.04 -1.82 -11.92
N LYS A 316 -5.74 -2.73 -12.61
CA LYS A 316 -7.12 -3.10 -12.23
C LYS A 316 -7.17 -3.66 -10.81
N GLN A 317 -6.25 -4.58 -10.53
CA GLN A 317 -6.02 -5.12 -9.19
C GLN A 317 -4.76 -4.49 -8.60
N PRO A 318 -4.83 -3.88 -7.41
CA PRO A 318 -3.66 -3.34 -6.75
C PRO A 318 -2.75 -4.49 -6.35
N LEU A 319 -1.46 -4.39 -6.69
CA LEU A 319 -0.45 -5.34 -6.27
C LEU A 319 0.46 -4.68 -5.23
N PRO A 320 0.89 -5.41 -4.19
CA PRO A 320 2.02 -5.01 -3.36
C PRO A 320 3.22 -4.60 -4.20
N TYR A 321 3.86 -3.50 -3.80
CA TYR A 321 5.01 -2.93 -4.47
C TYR A 321 6.20 -2.94 -3.50
N VAL A 322 7.28 -3.62 -3.88
CA VAL A 322 8.52 -3.64 -3.11
C VAL A 322 9.42 -2.53 -3.64
N VAL A 323 9.85 -1.66 -2.73
CA VAL A 323 10.82 -0.60 -2.98
C VAL A 323 12.14 -1.01 -2.35
N MET A 324 13.24 -0.91 -3.11
CA MET A 324 14.58 -1.00 -2.57
C MET A 324 15.29 0.35 -2.62
N HIS A 325 16.29 0.52 -1.75
CA HIS A 325 17.17 1.68 -1.78
C HIS A 325 18.30 1.45 -2.78
N VAL A 326 18.45 2.37 -3.73
CA VAL A 326 19.55 2.37 -4.69
C VAL A 326 20.02 3.80 -4.96
N ARG A 327 21.33 3.96 -5.21
CA ARG A 327 21.93 5.20 -5.70
C ARG A 327 22.59 4.94 -7.04
N GLY A 328 22.14 5.67 -8.06
CA GLY A 328 22.58 5.43 -9.44
C GLY A 328 21.93 4.21 -10.07
N ASP A 329 22.65 3.55 -10.96
CA ASP A 329 22.21 2.38 -11.73
C ASP A 329 23.34 1.35 -11.88
N PRO A 330 23.13 0.16 -12.49
CA PRO A 330 24.16 -0.88 -12.60
C PRO A 330 25.48 -0.42 -13.22
N SER A 331 25.50 0.67 -14.01
CA SER A 331 26.72 1.23 -14.61
C SER A 331 27.55 2.06 -13.63
N ASN A 332 26.94 2.63 -12.58
CA ASN A 332 27.60 3.62 -11.72
C ASN A 332 27.30 3.48 -10.20
N MET A 333 26.52 2.49 -9.77
CA MET A 333 26.17 2.27 -8.35
C MET A 333 27.39 2.01 -7.46
N GLN A 334 28.52 1.59 -8.04
CA GLN A 334 29.81 1.38 -7.36
C GLN A 334 30.73 2.60 -7.41
N SER A 335 30.27 3.74 -7.97
CA SER A 335 31.05 4.97 -7.95
C SER A 335 31.19 5.51 -6.53
N LYS A 336 32.30 6.19 -6.24
CA LYS A 336 32.56 6.79 -4.92
C LYS A 336 31.41 7.70 -4.46
N SER A 337 30.77 8.43 -5.36
CA SER A 337 29.63 9.30 -5.05
C SER A 337 28.36 8.54 -4.66
N ASN A 338 28.17 7.31 -5.14
CA ASN A 338 26.99 6.49 -4.83
C ASN A 338 27.20 5.56 -3.64
N THR A 339 28.45 5.29 -3.26
CA THR A 339 28.81 4.49 -2.08
C THR A 339 29.17 5.34 -0.85
N SER A 340 29.14 6.67 -0.94
CA SER A 340 29.43 7.59 0.17
C SER A 340 28.16 8.24 0.70
N TYR A 341 27.93 8.14 2.00
CA TYR A 341 26.80 8.75 2.73
C TYR A 341 27.36 9.85 3.62
N ASP A 342 26.66 10.99 3.69
CA ASP A 342 27.16 12.19 4.39
C ASP A 342 26.93 12.11 5.90
N GLY A 343 25.90 11.38 6.31
CA GLY A 343 25.48 11.11 7.68
C GLY A 343 25.44 9.62 7.99
N HIS A 344 24.56 9.26 8.93
CA HIS A 344 24.40 7.88 9.35
C HIS A 344 23.65 7.09 8.26
N VAL A 345 24.30 6.04 7.73
CA VAL A 345 23.79 5.30 6.56
C VAL A 345 22.38 4.74 6.77
N CYS A 346 22.05 4.25 7.97
CA CYS A 346 20.70 3.72 8.24
C CYS A 346 19.63 4.80 8.17
N ASP A 347 19.96 6.02 8.60
CA ASP A 347 19.02 7.13 8.67
C ASP A 347 18.77 7.64 7.24
N GLU A 348 19.82 7.82 6.45
CA GLU A 348 19.69 8.23 5.04
C GLU A 348 18.95 7.19 4.19
N VAL A 349 19.23 5.90 4.40
CA VAL A 349 18.52 4.82 3.70
C VAL A 349 17.05 4.78 4.14
N GLY A 350 16.78 4.91 5.45
CA GLY A 350 15.42 4.94 5.99
C GLY A 350 14.60 6.11 5.45
N ASP A 351 15.17 7.32 5.48
CA ASP A 351 14.56 8.53 4.96
C ASP A 351 14.33 8.46 3.45
N GLY A 352 15.29 7.92 2.70
CA GLY A 352 15.18 7.71 1.25
C GLY A 352 14.05 6.73 0.89
N LEU A 353 13.95 5.62 1.62
CA LEU A 353 12.86 4.65 1.45
C LEU A 353 11.51 5.27 1.81
N LEU A 354 11.39 6.00 2.92
CA LEU A 354 10.16 6.68 3.31
C LEU A 354 9.74 7.74 2.27
N ALA A 355 10.69 8.53 1.77
CA ALA A 355 10.43 9.51 0.72
C ALA A 355 9.96 8.85 -0.58
N THR A 356 10.44 7.65 -0.89
CA THR A 356 10.03 6.89 -2.07
C THR A 356 8.66 6.26 -1.87
N ALA A 357 8.40 5.67 -0.70
CA ALA A 357 7.10 5.13 -0.33
C ALA A 357 6.00 6.20 -0.35
N ARG A 358 6.31 7.46 -0.02
CA ARG A 358 5.36 8.60 -0.11
C ARG A 358 5.05 9.05 -1.54
N LYS A 359 5.83 8.64 -2.55
CA LYS A 359 5.55 8.90 -3.97
C LYS A 359 4.69 7.79 -4.60
N CYS A 360 4.74 6.61 -4.01
CA CYS A 360 3.90 5.46 -4.37
C CYS A 360 2.48 5.70 -3.85
#